data_AF-A0AA90PSE9-F1
#
_entry.id   AF-A0AA90PSE9-F1
#
_cell.length_a   1.000
_cell.length_b   1.000
_cell.length_c   1.000
_cell.angle_alpha   90.00
_cell.angle_beta   90.00
_cell.angle_gamma   90.00
#
_symmetry.space_group_name_H-M   'P 1'
#
loop_
_entity.id
_entity.type
_entity.pdbx_description
1 polymer ?
#
loop_
_entity_poly.entity_id
_entity_poly.type
_entity_poly.pdbx_seq_one_letter_code
_entity_poly.pdbx_strand_id
1 'polypeptide(L)'
;MRSQSDNLNLRLELEQQRLLALRGQLEPHFLFNALNAISALVRSDDKRVALDGINHLSALLRYALEASARDHVGVREERQFLDDYLALQRLRYGARLQVSVEGDSEACWPATCRRCCCCR
;
A
#
# COMPACT_ATOMS: atom_id res chain seq x y z
N MET A 1 14.88 -4.57 -38.57
CA MET A 1 14.29 -5.74 -37.87
C MET A 1 14.94 -6.02 -36.51
N ARG A 2 16.28 -6.21 -36.38
CA ARG A 2 16.93 -6.43 -35.06
C ARG A 2 16.65 -5.33 -34.03
N SER A 3 16.78 -4.06 -34.40
CA SER A 3 16.44 -2.91 -33.53
C SER A 3 14.99 -2.91 -33.02
N GLN A 4 14.05 -3.50 -33.77
CA GLN A 4 12.64 -3.60 -33.35
C GLN A 4 12.46 -4.70 -32.29
N SER A 5 13.18 -5.81 -32.45
CA SER A 5 13.24 -6.90 -31.46
C SER A 5 13.95 -6.47 -30.18
N ASP A 6 15.02 -5.70 -30.30
CA ASP A 6 15.77 -5.16 -29.16
C ASP A 6 14.92 -4.15 -28.38
N ASN A 7 14.14 -3.31 -29.07
CA ASN A 7 13.22 -2.37 -28.44
C ASN A 7 12.08 -3.07 -27.70
N LEU A 8 11.55 -4.17 -28.27
CA LEU A 8 10.55 -5.02 -27.62
C LEU A 8 11.09 -5.68 -26.36
N ASN A 9 12.31 -6.23 -26.41
CA ASN A 9 12.95 -6.84 -25.24
C ASN A 9 13.22 -5.82 -24.12
N LEU A 10 13.73 -4.63 -24.47
CA LEU A 10 13.93 -3.53 -23.52
C LEU A 10 12.63 -3.10 -22.83
N ARG A 11 11.53 -3.02 -23.59
CA ARG A 11 10.20 -2.74 -23.02
C ARG A 11 9.76 -3.86 -22.08
N LEU A 12 9.95 -5.12 -22.46
CA LEU A 12 9.58 -6.26 -21.62
C LEU A 12 10.36 -6.29 -20.30
N GLU A 13 11.68 -6.05 -20.34
CA GLU A 13 12.53 -5.93 -19.15
C GLU A 13 12.11 -4.75 -18.27
N LEU A 14 11.78 -3.60 -18.86
CA LEU A 14 11.25 -2.45 -18.12
C LEU A 14 9.95 -2.78 -17.39
N GLU A 15 9.01 -3.44 -18.07
CA GLU A 15 7.75 -3.86 -17.45
C GLU A 15 7.97 -4.93 -16.37
N GLN A 16 8.91 -5.85 -16.56
CA GLN A 16 9.29 -6.83 -15.53
C GLN A 16 9.93 -6.17 -14.31
N GLN A 17 10.82 -5.19 -14.50
CA GLN A 17 11.43 -4.42 -13.43
C GLN A 17 10.38 -3.58 -12.68
N ARG A 18 9.41 -2.99 -13.39
CA ARG A 18 8.26 -2.29 -12.80
C ARG A 18 7.39 -3.23 -11.97
N LEU A 19 7.10 -4.43 -12.47
CA LEU A 19 6.36 -5.47 -11.74
C LEU A 19 7.13 -5.97 -10.50
N LEU A 20 8.45 -6.10 -10.58
CA LEU A 20 9.30 -6.47 -9.45
C LEU A 20 9.39 -5.36 -8.41
N ALA A 21 9.53 -4.11 -8.83
CA ALA A 21 9.50 -2.95 -7.95
C ALA A 21 8.14 -2.80 -7.25
N LEU A 22 7.05 -3.04 -7.99
CA LEU A 22 5.69 -3.08 -7.44
C LEU A 22 5.51 -4.21 -6.42
N ARG A 23 6.05 -5.40 -6.70
CA ARG A 23 6.13 -6.47 -5.70
C ARG A 23 6.99 -6.09 -4.50
N GLY A 24 8.06 -5.33 -4.70
CA GLY A 24 8.93 -4.84 -3.63
C GLY A 24 8.28 -3.84 -2.69
N GLN A 25 7.27 -3.09 -3.16
CA GLN A 25 6.47 -2.18 -2.32
C GLN A 25 5.58 -2.95 -1.31
N LEU A 26 5.33 -4.24 -1.55
CA LEU A 26 4.65 -5.16 -0.64
C LEU A 26 5.61 -6.28 -0.23
N GLU A 27 6.39 -6.04 0.82
CA GLU A 27 7.29 -7.03 1.43
C GLU A 27 6.57 -8.39 1.56
N PRO A 28 6.95 -9.44 0.82
CA PRO A 28 6.18 -10.68 0.77
C PRO A 28 5.96 -11.30 2.15
N HIS A 29 6.91 -11.15 3.06
CA HIS A 29 6.78 -11.62 4.42
C HIS A 29 5.83 -10.76 5.29
N PHE A 30 5.54 -9.51 4.93
CA PHE A 30 4.43 -8.75 5.53
C PHE A 30 3.09 -9.42 5.24
N LEU A 31 2.86 -9.82 3.99
CA LEU A 31 1.61 -10.50 3.60
C LEU A 31 1.44 -11.82 4.36
N PHE A 32 2.49 -12.65 4.42
CA PHE A 32 2.46 -13.89 5.20
C PHE A 32 2.16 -13.63 6.68
N ASN A 33 2.78 -12.60 7.27
CA ASN A 33 2.57 -12.27 8.66
C ASN A 33 1.15 -11.75 8.95
N ALA A 34 0.61 -10.91 8.06
CA ALA A 34 -0.76 -10.44 8.17
C ALA A 34 -1.75 -11.61 8.10
N LEU A 35 -1.59 -12.51 7.13
CA LEU A 35 -2.42 -13.71 7.00
C LEU A 35 -2.30 -14.63 8.22
N ASN A 36 -1.12 -14.81 8.79
CA ASN A 36 -0.92 -15.61 10.01
C ASN A 36 -1.63 -14.99 11.22
N ALA A 37 -1.56 -13.67 11.39
CA ALA A 37 -2.26 -12.95 12.45
C ALA A 37 -3.79 -13.09 12.30
N ILE A 38 -4.31 -12.89 11.08
CA ILE A 38 -5.74 -13.10 10.77
C ILE A 38 -6.14 -14.56 11.04
N SER A 39 -5.33 -15.52 10.62
CA SER A 39 -5.58 -16.95 10.86
C SER A 39 -5.65 -17.28 12.36
N ALA A 40 -4.83 -16.63 13.19
CA ALA A 40 -4.90 -16.76 14.64
C ALA A 40 -6.18 -16.15 15.23
N LEU A 41 -6.66 -15.03 14.69
CA LEU A 41 -7.94 -14.42 15.08
C LEU A 41 -9.13 -15.32 14.74
N VAL A 42 -9.12 -15.94 13.56
CA VAL A 42 -10.14 -16.93 13.18
C VAL A 42 -10.15 -18.12 14.14
N ARG A 43 -8.97 -18.63 14.51
CA ARG A 43 -8.85 -19.75 15.47
C ARG A 43 -9.30 -19.40 16.89
N SER A 44 -9.20 -18.12 17.28
CA SER A 44 -9.63 -17.63 18.60
C SER A 44 -11.10 -17.18 18.62
N ASP A 45 -11.84 -17.41 17.54
CA ASP A 45 -13.24 -17.04 17.33
C ASP A 45 -13.52 -15.52 17.39
N ASP A 46 -12.47 -14.70 17.22
CA ASP A 46 -12.60 -13.24 17.16
C ASP A 46 -12.95 -12.78 15.74
N LYS A 47 -14.09 -13.28 15.26
CA LYS A 47 -14.54 -13.18 13.85
C LYS A 47 -14.58 -11.75 13.33
N ARG A 48 -14.98 -10.80 14.18
CA ARG A 48 -15.08 -9.38 13.80
C ARG A 48 -13.70 -8.82 13.46
N VAL A 49 -12.73 -9.02 14.35
CA VAL A 49 -11.36 -8.51 14.17
C VAL A 49 -10.67 -9.23 12.99
N ALA A 50 -10.95 -10.52 12.79
CA ALA A 50 -10.45 -11.26 11.63
C ALA A 50 -10.98 -10.67 10.30
N LEU A 51 -12.29 -10.38 10.21
CA LEU A 51 -12.90 -9.76 9.03
C LEU A 51 -12.36 -8.36 8.77
N ASP A 52 -12.19 -7.55 9.82
CA ASP A 52 -11.58 -6.22 9.72
C ASP A 52 -10.15 -6.33 9.18
N GLY A 53 -9.36 -7.28 9.68
CA GLY A 53 -8.01 -7.56 9.16
C GLY A 53 -7.99 -7.96 7.68
N ILE A 54 -8.95 -8.77 7.23
CA ILE A 54 -9.10 -9.13 5.80
C ILE A 54 -9.42 -7.88 4.95
N ASN A 55 -10.29 -7.01 5.44
CA ASN A 55 -10.65 -5.78 4.75
C ASN A 55 -9.45 -4.82 4.62
N HIS A 56 -8.69 -4.60 5.71
CA HIS A 56 -7.48 -3.78 5.66
C HIS A 56 -6.43 -4.36 4.71
N LEU A 57 -6.23 -5.68 4.71
CA LEU A 57 -5.32 -6.35 3.77
C LEU A 57 -5.77 -6.17 2.32
N SER A 58 -7.06 -6.27 2.05
CA SER A 58 -7.64 -6.07 0.72
C SER A 58 -7.50 -4.63 0.23
N ALA A 59 -7.73 -3.65 1.12
CA ALA A 59 -7.55 -2.23 0.82
C ALA A 59 -6.08 -1.91 0.51
N LEU A 60 -5.16 -2.46 1.29
CA LEU A 60 -3.73 -2.25 1.13
C LEU A 60 -3.21 -2.83 -0.20
N LEU A 61 -3.63 -4.05 -0.54
CA LEU A 61 -3.30 -4.68 -1.83
C LEU A 61 -3.84 -3.89 -3.01
N ARG A 62 -5.09 -3.43 -2.91
CA ARG A 62 -5.73 -2.59 -3.95
C ARG A 62 -4.96 -1.29 -4.14
N TYR A 63 -4.63 -0.60 -3.04
CA TYR A 63 -3.86 0.63 -3.08
C TYR A 63 -2.51 0.43 -3.77
N ALA A 64 -1.75 -0.61 -3.38
CA ALA A 64 -0.45 -0.87 -3.98
C ALA A 64 -0.55 -1.07 -5.50
N LEU A 65 -1.54 -1.83 -5.97
CA LEU A 65 -1.77 -2.04 -7.40
C LEU A 65 -2.18 -0.75 -8.13
N GLU A 66 -3.09 0.04 -7.56
CA GLU A 66 -3.59 1.27 -8.17
C GLU A 66 -2.59 2.43 -8.13
N ALA A 67 -1.81 2.56 -7.05
CA ALA A 67 -0.77 3.58 -6.90
C ALA A 67 0.37 3.36 -7.90
N SER A 68 0.67 2.09 -8.22
CA SER A 68 1.71 1.75 -9.20
C SER A 68 1.45 2.23 -10.63
N ALA A 69 0.17 2.45 -10.95
CA ALA A 69 -0.27 2.92 -12.25
C ALA A 69 -0.33 4.46 -12.34
N ARG A 70 0.00 5.17 -11.25
CA ARG A 70 -0.13 6.64 -11.14
C ARG A 70 1.21 7.28 -10.80
N ASP A 71 1.55 8.37 -11.49
CA ASP A 71 2.77 9.15 -11.20
C ASP A 71 2.68 9.93 -9.87
N HIS A 72 1.46 10.27 -9.45
CA HIS A 72 1.19 11.04 -8.23
C HIS A 72 -0.09 10.54 -7.55
N VAL A 73 -0.09 10.57 -6.22
CA VAL A 73 -1.22 10.21 -5.35
C VAL A 73 -1.47 11.33 -4.34
N GLY A 74 -2.73 11.51 -3.94
CA GLY A 74 -3.09 12.52 -2.94
C GLY A 74 -2.61 12.15 -1.55
N VAL A 75 -2.25 13.15 -0.74
CA VAL A 75 -1.84 12.95 0.67
C VAL A 75 -2.93 12.25 1.48
N ARG A 76 -4.21 12.49 1.17
CA ARG A 76 -5.34 11.79 1.80
C ARG A 76 -5.33 10.30 1.51
N GLU A 77 -4.99 9.90 0.28
CA GLU A 77 -4.92 8.49 -0.11
C GLU A 77 -3.73 7.79 0.55
N GLU A 78 -2.57 8.46 0.56
CA GLU A 78 -1.38 8.00 1.30
C GLU A 78 -1.68 7.84 2.81
N ARG A 79 -2.41 8.79 3.40
CA ARG A 79 -2.83 8.71 4.80
C ARG A 79 -3.74 7.50 5.05
N GLN A 80 -4.72 7.27 4.18
CA GLN A 80 -5.60 6.11 4.29
C GLN A 80 -4.81 4.80 4.19
N PHE A 81 -3.88 4.70 3.25
CA PHE A 81 -2.99 3.55 3.13
C PHE A 81 -2.17 3.31 4.41
N LEU A 82 -1.59 4.36 4.99
CA LEU A 82 -0.86 4.27 6.25
C LEU A 82 -1.75 3.78 7.41
N ASP A 83 -2.99 4.27 7.49
CA ASP A 83 -3.93 3.86 8.54
C ASP A 83 -4.29 2.36 8.40
N ASP A 84 -4.52 1.87 7.18
CA ASP A 84 -4.77 0.45 6.88
C ASP A 84 -3.54 -0.43 7.19
N TYR A 85 -2.35 0.04 6.83
CA TYR A 85 -1.10 -0.65 7.14
C TYR A 85 -0.86 -0.76 8.66
N LEU A 86 -1.05 0.33 9.38
CA LEU A 86 -0.90 0.36 10.83
C LEU A 86 -1.93 -0.50 11.55
N ALA A 87 -3.16 -0.57 11.04
CA ALA A 87 -4.17 -1.49 11.56
C ALA A 87 -3.69 -2.94 11.50
N LEU A 88 -3.14 -3.38 10.37
CA LEU A 88 -2.56 -4.72 10.21
C LEU A 88 -1.35 -4.96 11.13
N GLN A 89 -0.47 -3.97 11.27
CA GLN A 89 0.67 -4.08 12.18
C GLN A 89 0.23 -4.16 13.65
N ARG A 90 -0.84 -3.47 14.04
CA ARG A 90 -1.43 -3.57 15.39
C ARG A 90 -1.97 -4.98 15.68
N LEU A 91 -2.55 -5.68 14.69
CA LEU A 91 -2.95 -7.07 14.87
C LEU A 91 -1.76 -7.98 15.21
N ARG A 92 -0.57 -7.68 14.67
CA ARG A 92 0.65 -8.48 14.90
C ARG A 92 1.34 -8.15 16.22
N TYR A 93 1.46 -6.86 16.52
CA TYR A 93 2.27 -6.39 17.64
C TYR A 93 1.48 -6.10 18.90
N GLY A 94 0.15 -5.95 18.79
CA GLY A 94 -0.73 -5.58 19.88
C GLY A 94 -0.26 -4.29 20.54
N ALA A 95 -0.27 -4.28 21.88
CA ALA A 95 0.13 -3.14 22.70
C ALA A 95 1.62 -2.72 22.55
N ARG A 96 2.46 -3.54 21.91
CA ARG A 96 3.88 -3.20 21.69
C ARG A 96 4.09 -2.16 20.60
N LEU A 97 3.10 -1.96 19.74
CA LEU A 97 3.18 -0.97 18.67
C LEU A 97 2.54 0.34 19.12
N GLN A 98 3.38 1.33 19.38
CA GLN A 98 2.96 2.70 19.66
C GLN A 98 3.36 3.56 18.46
N VAL A 99 2.38 4.25 17.88
CA VAL A 99 2.58 5.08 16.69
C VAL A 99 1.82 6.39 16.86
N SER A 100 2.53 7.50 16.72
CA SER A 100 1.96 8.83 16.55
C SER A 100 2.08 9.22 15.08
N VAL A 101 0.99 9.73 14.52
CA VAL A 101 0.97 10.30 13.16
C VAL A 101 0.61 11.77 13.31
N GLU A 102 1.57 12.64 12.99
CA GLU A 102 1.42 14.09 13.07
C GLU A 102 1.31 14.67 11.65
N GLY A 103 0.39 15.62 11.47
CA GLY A 103 0.13 16.27 10.19
C GLY A 103 -1.33 16.16 9.73
N ASP A 104 -1.87 17.27 9.24
CA ASP A 104 -3.22 17.35 8.67
C ASP A 104 -3.23 16.78 7.25
N SER A 105 -4.11 15.81 7.00
CA SER A 105 -4.39 15.29 5.66
C SER A 105 -5.05 16.32 4.73
N GLU A 106 -5.42 17.48 5.27
CA GLU A 106 -5.96 18.64 4.56
C GLU A 106 -5.00 19.83 4.47
N ALA A 107 -3.76 19.70 4.97
CA ALA A 107 -2.77 20.77 4.88
C ALA A 107 -2.35 20.98 3.43
N CYS A 108 -3.07 21.87 2.74
CA CYS A 108 -2.69 22.39 1.44
C CYS A 108 -1.43 23.24 1.64
N TRP A 109 -0.26 22.75 1.22
CA TRP A 109 0.98 23.51 1.29
C TRP A 109 0.81 24.84 0.52
N PRO A 110 0.82 26.01 1.17
CA PRO A 110 0.59 27.25 0.47
C PRO A 110 1.91 27.75 -0.12
N ALA A 111 2.00 27.80 -1.46
CA ALA A 111 2.39 29.01 -2.21
C ALA A 111 2.80 28.77 -3.69
N THR A 112 3.00 27.54 -4.18
CA THR A 112 3.53 27.37 -5.57
C THR A 112 2.94 26.24 -6.41
N CYS A 113 2.02 25.42 -5.90
CA CYS A 113 1.57 24.25 -6.64
C CYS A 113 0.33 24.51 -7.51
N ARG A 114 0.53 24.93 -8.77
CA ARG A 114 -0.55 24.97 -9.80
C ARG A 114 -1.04 23.57 -10.24
N ARG A 115 -0.56 22.50 -9.60
CA ARG A 115 -0.81 21.10 -9.98
C ARG A 115 -1.14 20.17 -8.80
N CYS A 116 -1.42 20.69 -7.60
CA CYS A 116 -1.82 19.83 -6.48
C CYS A 116 -3.24 19.27 -6.70
N CYS A 117 -3.39 17.95 -6.60
CA CYS A 117 -4.66 17.23 -6.68
C CYS A 117 -5.72 17.68 -5.65
N CYS A 118 -5.36 18.43 -4.60
CA CYS A 118 -6.32 18.89 -3.59
C CYS A 118 -7.33 19.95 -4.09
N CYS A 119 -7.14 20.52 -5.30
CA CYS A 119 -8.03 21.57 -5.85
C CYS A 119 -8.92 21.09 -7.02
N ARG A 120 -9.09 19.78 -7.24
CA ARG A 120 -10.08 19.23 -8.18
C ARG A 120 -10.93 18.16 -7.52
#